data_AF-A0A496ZYD4-F1
#
_entry.id   AF-A0A496ZYD4-F1
#
_cell.length_a   1.000
_cell.length_b   1.000
_cell.length_c   1.000
_cell.angle_alpha   90.00
_cell.angle_beta   90.00
_cell.angle_gamma   90.00
#
_symmetry.space_group_name_H-M   'P 1'
#
loop_
_entity.id
_entity.type
_entity.pdbx_description
1 polymer ?
#
loop_
_entity_poly.entity_id
_entity_poly.type
_entity_poly.pdbx_seq_one_letter_code
_entity_poly.pdbx_strand_id
1 'polypeptide(L)' 'MVRVGFETRLEQLYTRYARGEYSLGRLAKELGLTTWEVVHLLEERGWATHNLPTAPTRSAP' A
#
# COMPACT_ATOMS: atom_id res chain seq x y z
N MET A 1 -8.87 0.34 22.52
CA MET A 1 -9.85 0.04 21.46
C MET A 1 -9.53 0.69 20.10
N VAL A 2 -8.38 1.37 19.92
CA VAL A 2 -8.04 2.10 18.67
C VAL A 2 -7.25 1.24 17.66
N ARG A 3 -6.52 0.20 18.11
CA ARG A 3 -5.67 -0.64 17.24
C ARG A 3 -6.44 -1.30 16.10
N VAL A 4 -7.63 -1.84 16.38
CA VAL A 4 -8.47 -2.55 15.39
C VAL A 4 -8.82 -1.65 14.20
N GLY A 5 -9.14 -0.37 14.44
CA GLY A 5 -9.53 0.56 13.38
C GLY A 5 -8.37 0.94 12.46
N PHE A 6 -7.17 1.10 13.02
CA PHE A 6 -5.97 1.39 12.23
C PHE A 6 -5.57 0.18 11.38
N GLU A 7 -5.50 -1.01 11.97
CA GLU A 7 -5.13 -2.24 11.25
C GLU A 7 -6.09 -2.54 10.11
N THR A 8 -7.40 -2.45 10.37
CA THR A 8 -8.44 -2.65 9.34
C THR A 8 -8.29 -1.65 8.19
N ARG A 9 -8.03 -0.37 8.50
CA ARG A 9 -7.86 0.67 7.47
C ARG A 9 -6.56 0.45 6.68
N LEU A 10 -5.49 0.05 7.34
CA LEU A 10 -4.21 -0.27 6.72
C LEU A 10 -4.36 -1.41 5.72
N GLU A 11 -5.01 -2.52 6.10
CA GLU A 11 -5.24 -3.67 5.20
C GLU A 11 -6.08 -3.29 3.97
N GLN A 12 -7.15 -2.51 4.15
CA GLN A 12 -7.99 -2.04 3.04
C GLN A 12 -7.22 -1.16 2.06
N LEU A 13 -6.44 -0.21 2.57
CA LEU A 13 -5.67 0.69 1.73
C LEU A 13 -4.48 -0.04 1.06
N TYR A 14 -3.83 -0.96 1.77
CA TYR A 14 -2.77 -1.79 1.22
C TYR A 14 -3.29 -2.70 0.11
N THR A 15 -4.48 -3.29 0.24
CA THR A 15 -5.08 -4.11 -0.82
C THR A 15 -5.24 -3.32 -2.12
N ARG A 16 -5.69 -2.06 -2.04
CA ARG A 16 -5.82 -1.17 -3.22
C ARG A 16 -4.46 -0.78 -3.79
N TYR A 17 -3.50 -0.48 -2.92
CA TYR A 17 -2.12 -0.25 -3.32
C TYR A 17 -1.57 -1.47 -4.07
N ALA A 18 -1.71 -2.68 -3.52
CA ALA A 18 -1.20 -3.92 -4.08
C ALA A 18 -1.81 -4.27 -5.45
N ARG A 19 -3.04 -3.83 -5.71
CA ARG A 19 -3.72 -3.96 -7.02
C ARG A 19 -3.29 -2.91 -8.04
N GLY A 20 -2.39 -1.99 -7.67
CA GLY A 20 -1.96 -0.87 -8.51
C GLY A 20 -3.00 0.26 -8.62
N GLU A 21 -4.08 0.22 -7.83
CA GLU A 21 -5.11 1.27 -7.83
C GLU A 21 -4.61 2.55 -7.14
N TYR A 22 -3.70 2.40 -6.17
CA TYR A 22 -3.13 3.48 -5.37
C TYR A 22 -1.61 3.56 -5.55
N SER A 23 -1.08 4.78 -5.65
CA SER A 23 0.35 5.02 -5.47
C SER A 23 0.72 4.99 -3.98
N LEU A 24 1.99 4.69 -3.67
CA LEU A 24 2.52 4.72 -2.31
C LEU A 24 2.32 6.09 -1.61
N GLY A 25 2.47 7.20 -2.35
CA GLY A 25 2.19 8.54 -1.83
C GLY A 25 0.71 8.78 -1.47
N ARG A 26 -0.22 8.14 -2.19
CA ARG A 26 -1.65 8.20 -1.87
C ARG A 26 -1.98 7.40 -0.62
N LEU A 27 -1.36 6.23 -0.48
CA LEU A 27 -1.46 5.40 0.73
C LEU A 27 -0.98 6.18 1.98
N ALA A 28 0.16 6.85 1.88
CA ALA A 28 0.72 7.69 2.94
C ALA A 28 -0.23 8.82 3.34
N LYS A 29 -0.77 9.55 2.35
CA LYS A 29 -1.74 10.62 2.59
C LYS A 29 -3.00 10.13 3.32
N GLU A 30 -3.55 8.98 2.92
CA GLU A 30 -4.77 8.42 3.54
C GLU A 30 -4.56 7.92 4.97
N LEU A 31 -3.33 7.51 5.30
CA LEU A 31 -2.95 7.10 6.65
C LEU A 31 -2.49 8.28 7.53
N GLY A 32 -2.31 9.47 6.96
CA GLY A 32 -1.75 10.63 7.66
C GLY A 32 -0.27 10.44 8.00
N LEU A 33 0.45 9.66 7.19
CA LEU A 33 1.86 9.31 7.38
C LEU A 33 2.70 9.86 6.23
N THR A 34 4.02 9.90 6.42
CA THR A 34 4.96 10.10 5.32
C THR A 34 5.12 8.81 4.51
N THR A 35 5.59 8.93 3.25
CA THR A 35 5.91 7.77 2.42
C THR A 35 6.97 6.87 3.07
N TRP A 36 7.95 7.45 3.75
CA TRP A 36 8.98 6.70 4.47
C TRP A 36 8.39 5.88 5.63
N GLU A 37 7.51 6.50 6.44
CA GLU A 37 6.82 5.78 7.53
C GLU A 37 5.94 4.65 7.00
N VAL A 38 5.26 4.84 5.87
CA VAL A 38 4.49 3.76 5.24
C VAL A 38 5.40 2.63 4.77
N VAL A 39 6.52 2.94 4.10
CA VAL A 39 7.46 1.90 3.68
C VAL A 39 7.96 1.10 4.88
N HIS A 40 8.41 1.79 5.93
CA HIS A 40 8.91 1.13 7.13
C HIS A 40 7.81 0.30 7.83
N LEU A 41 6.59 0.82 7.93
CA LEU A 41 5.43 0.12 8.47
C LEU A 41 5.12 -1.18 7.71
N LEU A 42 5.19 -1.14 6.38
CA LEU A 42 4.93 -2.28 5.50
C LEU A 42 6.07 -3.30 5.59
N GLU A 43 7.34 -2.87 5.59
CA GLU A 43 8.50 -3.74 5.73
C GLU A 43 8.53 -4.49 7.06
N GLU A 44 8.24 -3.80 8.18
CA GLU A 44 8.12 -4.41 9.51
C GLU A 44 7.01 -5.48 9.57
N ARG A 45 6.05 -5.43 8.64
CA ARG A 45 4.95 -6.42 8.50
C ARG A 45 5.24 -7.48 7.45
N GLY A 46 6.38 -7.39 6.75
CA GLY A 46 6.72 -8.26 5.62
C GLY A 46 5.85 -8.03 4.38
N TRP A 47 5.23 -6.85 4.24
CA TRP A 47 4.39 -6.50 3.10
C TRP A 47 5.22 -5.82 2.00
N ALA A 48 4.90 -6.12 0.75
CA ALA A 48 5.67 -5.64 -0.39
C ALA A 48 5.46 -4.14 -0.62
N THR A 49 6.57 -3.39 -0.68
CA THR A 49 6.62 -1.95 -0.99
C THR A 49 7.13 -1.66 -2.41
N HIS A 50 7.54 -2.72 -3.10
CA HIS A 50 8.21 -2.74 -4.39
C HIS A 50 7.89 -4.08 -5.08
N ASN A 51 7.75 -4.09 -6.41
CA ASN A 51 7.27 -5.23 -7.23
C ASN A 51 5.76 -5.53 -7.17
N LEU A 52 4.94 -4.51 -6.96
CA LEU A 52 3.53 -4.65 -7.30
C LEU A 52 3.39 -4.82 -8.80
N PRO A 53 2.43 -5.66 -9.28
CA PRO A 53 2.27 -5.90 -10.71
C PRO A 53 2.05 -4.56 -11.39
N THR A 54 3.08 -4.04 -12.04
CA THR A 54 2.93 -3.11 -13.14
C THR A 54 1.93 -3.79 -14.05
N ALA A 55 0.76 -3.15 -14.23
CA ALA A 55 -0.37 -3.68 -15.00
C ALA A 55 0.13 -4.52 -16.18
N PRO A 56 -0.48 -5.69 -16.47
CA PRO A 56 0.01 -6.59 -17.49
C PRO A 56 0.31 -5.77 -18.72
N THR A 57 1.59 -5.71 -19.09
CA THR A 57 2.03 -5.10 -20.34
C THR A 57 1.16 -5.76 -21.40
N ARG A 58 0.17 -5.02 -21.90
CA ARG A 58 -0.65 -5.46 -23.02
C ARG A 58 0.26 -5.39 -24.24
N SER A 59 1.14 -6.38 -24.35
CA SER A 59 1.86 -6.68 -25.57
C SER A 59 0.90 -7.34 -26.54
N ALA A 60 0.95 -6.86 -27.78
CA ALA A 60 0.38 -7.38 -29.02
C ALA A 60 -1.08 -6.97 -29.33
N PRO A 61 -1.43 -6.81 -30.62
CA PRO A 61 -0.72 -7.25 -31.83
C PRO A 61 0.35 -6.29 -32.37
#